data_AF-A0A5S3SIA2-F1
#
_entry.id   AF-A0A5S3SIA2-F1
#
_cell.length_a   1.000
_cell.length_b   1.000
_cell.length_c   1.000
_cell.angle_alpha   90.00
_cell.angle_beta   90.00
_cell.angle_gamma   90.00
#
_symmetry.space_group_name_H-M   'P 1'
#
loop_
_entity.id
_entity.type
_entity.pdbx_description
1 polymer ?
#
loop_
_entity_poly.entity_id
_entity_poly.type
_entity_poly.pdbx_seq_one_letter_code
_entity_poly.pdbx_strand_id
1 'polypeptide(L)'
;MKGFDIGRSAFLCRCAFTIGLITEQEAWYYLLVLGKIAQQLFIDWQEFGMSHLVGRLTWVGINLAEPADTKRYPNGFDIKQKIQLDFEELTSILADDEHPWCQLDWQIDL
;
A
#
# COMPACT_ATOMS: atom_id res chain seq x y z
N MET A 1 -0.24 -8.47 4.57
CA MET A 1 0.87 -8.33 3.59
C MET A 1 0.38 -8.31 2.16
N LYS A 2 -0.67 -9.05 1.78
CA LYS A 2 -1.18 -9.05 0.39
C LYS A 2 -1.51 -7.65 -0.17
N GLY A 3 -2.00 -6.72 0.67
CA GLY A 3 -2.24 -5.33 0.24
C GLY A 3 -0.95 -4.58 -0.15
N PHE A 4 0.18 -4.92 0.47
CA PHE A 4 1.48 -4.36 0.11
C PHE A 4 1.97 -4.88 -1.23
N ASP A 5 1.81 -6.19 -1.47
CA ASP A 5 2.19 -6.82 -2.74
C ASP A 5 1.39 -6.24 -3.91
N ILE A 6 0.08 -6.04 -3.72
CA ILE A 6 -0.81 -5.41 -4.71
C ILE A 6 -0.38 -3.97 -4.97
N GLY A 7 -0.17 -3.17 -3.93
CA GLY A 7 0.28 -1.77 -4.07
C GLY A 7 1.64 -1.65 -4.78
N ARG A 8 2.58 -2.56 -4.48
CA ARG A 8 3.87 -2.62 -5.19
C ARG A 8 3.72 -3.05 -6.65
N SER A 9 2.80 -3.97 -6.94
CA SER A 9 2.52 -4.41 -8.31
C SER A 9 1.94 -3.28 -9.15
N ALA A 10 1.04 -2.47 -8.59
CA ALA A 10 0.52 -1.27 -9.23
C ALA A 10 1.63 -0.23 -9.48
N PHE A 11 2.56 -0.03 -8.53
CA PHE A 11 3.73 0.81 -8.74
C PHE A 11 4.64 0.30 -9.87
N LEU A 12 4.91 -1.01 -9.93
CA LEU A 12 5.70 -1.61 -11.00
C LEU A 12 5.02 -1.45 -12.37
N CYS A 13 3.70 -1.59 -12.44
CA CYS A 13 2.92 -1.34 -13.66
C CYS A 13 3.13 0.10 -14.16
N ARG A 14 3.02 1.09 -13.26
CA ARG A 14 3.30 2.50 -13.60
C ARG A 14 4.73 2.70 -14.10
N CYS A 15 5.72 2.11 -13.44
CA CYS A 15 7.12 2.19 -13.86
C CYS A 15 7.35 1.57 -15.24
N ALA A 16 6.78 0.38 -15.49
CA ALA A 16 6.88 -0.32 -16.75
C ALA A 16 6.28 0.52 -17.90
N PHE A 17 5.12 1.12 -17.68
CA PHE A 17 4.51 2.05 -18.65
C PHE A 17 5.42 3.27 -18.89
N THR A 18 5.92 3.88 -17.82
CA THR A 18 6.76 5.10 -17.91
C THR A 18 8.01 4.90 -18.75
N ILE A 19 8.62 3.71 -18.71
CA ILE A 19 9.82 3.38 -19.49
C ILE A 19 9.51 2.78 -20.87
N GLY A 20 8.23 2.69 -21.25
CA GLY A 20 7.79 2.12 -22.53
C GLY A 20 7.90 0.59 -22.63
N LEU A 21 7.97 -0.12 -21.51
CA LEU A 21 8.01 -1.58 -21.49
C LEU A 21 6.63 -2.20 -21.79
N ILE A 22 5.56 -1.51 -21.40
CA ILE A 22 4.17 -1.88 -21.68
C ILE A 22 3.42 -0.67 -22.23
N THR A 23 2.38 -0.93 -23.00
CA THR A 23 1.44 0.09 -23.49
C THR A 23 0.51 0.58 -22.37
N GLU A 24 -0.16 1.71 -22.62
CA GLU A 24 -1.19 2.23 -21.70
C GLU A 24 -2.34 1.23 -21.52
N GLN A 25 -2.76 0.57 -22.60
CA GLN A 25 -3.85 -0.40 -22.54
C GLN A 25 -3.49 -1.64 -21.69
N GLU A 26 -2.26 -2.13 -21.81
CA GLU A 26 -1.74 -3.21 -20.95
C GLU A 26 -1.62 -2.75 -19.50
N ALA A 27 -1.18 -1.51 -19.26
CA ALA A 27 -1.10 -0.96 -17.92
C ALA A 27 -2.48 -0.93 -17.24
N TRP A 28 -3.50 -0.40 -17.92
CA TRP A 28 -4.88 -0.40 -17.42
C TRP A 28 -5.41 -1.81 -17.18
N TYR A 29 -5.14 -2.75 -18.09
CA TYR A 29 -5.52 -4.16 -17.88
C TYR A 29 -4.94 -4.71 -16.57
N TYR A 30 -3.65 -4.53 -16.31
CA TYR A 30 -3.02 -5.01 -15.08
C TYR A 30 -3.56 -4.31 -13.84
N LEU A 31 -3.76 -3.00 -13.89
CA LEU A 31 -4.30 -2.23 -12.76
C LEU A 31 -5.73 -2.67 -12.42
N LEU A 32 -6.59 -2.91 -13.41
CA LEU A 32 -7.95 -3.41 -13.20
C LEU A 32 -7.95 -4.83 -12.60
N VAL A 33 -7.08 -5.72 -13.07
CA VAL A 33 -6.91 -7.05 -12.49
C VAL A 33 -6.46 -6.96 -11.03
N LEU A 34 -5.49 -6.10 -10.71
CA LEU A 34 -5.04 -5.86 -9.34
C LEU A 34 -6.16 -5.30 -8.46
N GLY A 35 -6.98 -4.39 -8.98
CA GLY A 35 -8.17 -3.87 -8.30
C GLY A 35 -9.19 -4.97 -7.98
N LYS A 36 -9.45 -5.88 -8.93
CA LYS A 36 -10.32 -7.04 -8.69
C LYS A 36 -9.76 -8.02 -7.68
N ILE A 37 -8.45 -8.27 -7.70
CA ILE A 37 -7.79 -9.08 -6.67
C ILE A 37 -7.93 -8.42 -5.29
N ALA A 38 -7.82 -7.09 -5.20
CA ALA A 38 -8.02 -6.36 -3.95
C ALA A 38 -9.47 -6.53 -3.43
N GLN A 39 -10.48 -6.36 -4.28
CA GLN A 39 -11.90 -6.56 -3.94
C GLN A 39 -12.24 -7.99 -3.51
N GLN A 40 -11.51 -9.00 -4.00
CA GLN A 40 -11.69 -10.39 -3.59
C GLN A 40 -11.05 -10.70 -2.23
N LEU A 41 -10.04 -9.93 -1.82
CA LEU A 41 -9.23 -10.19 -0.64
C LEU A 41 -9.58 -9.31 0.56
N PHE A 42 -10.26 -8.19 0.34
CA PHE A 42 -10.55 -7.17 1.34
C PHE A 42 -11.98 -6.67 1.21
N ILE A 43 -12.56 -6.24 2.33
CA ILE A 43 -13.94 -5.75 2.42
C ILE A 43 -14.03 -4.32 1.89
N ASP A 44 -13.02 -3.50 2.13
CA ASP A 44 -12.97 -2.09 1.81
C ASP A 44 -11.53 -1.53 1.72
N TRP A 45 -11.42 -0.23 1.46
CA TRP A 45 -10.15 0.49 1.43
C TRP A 45 -9.40 0.46 2.76
N GLN A 46 -10.12 0.45 3.89
CA GLN A 46 -9.52 0.43 5.22
C GLN A 46 -8.78 -0.90 5.45
N GLU A 47 -9.41 -2.03 5.17
CA GLU A 47 -8.79 -3.35 5.32
C GLU A 47 -7.61 -3.55 4.36
N PHE A 48 -7.75 -3.08 3.11
CA PHE A 48 -6.65 -3.05 2.15
C PHE A 48 -5.47 -2.21 2.68
N GLY A 49 -5.74 -0.98 3.15
CA GLY A 49 -4.75 -0.04 3.67
C GLY A 49 -4.00 -0.59 4.88
N MET A 50 -4.71 -1.23 5.82
CA MET A 50 -4.07 -1.91 6.96
C MET A 50 -3.14 -3.04 6.52
N SER A 51 -3.58 -3.88 5.57
CA SER A 51 -2.76 -4.97 5.03
C SER A 51 -1.51 -4.46 4.29
N HIS A 52 -1.64 -3.31 3.62
CA HIS A 52 -0.54 -2.59 2.98
C HIS A 52 0.46 -2.06 4.00
N LEU A 53 -0.01 -1.34 5.04
CA LEU A 53 0.85 -0.78 6.08
C LEU A 53 1.66 -1.88 6.77
N VAL A 54 1.00 -2.95 7.23
CA VAL A 54 1.69 -4.09 7.87
C VAL A 54 2.75 -4.69 6.93
N GLY A 55 2.43 -4.89 5.65
CA GLY A 55 3.41 -5.42 4.69
C GLY A 55 4.59 -4.49 4.46
N ARG A 56 4.36 -3.17 4.41
CA ARG A 56 5.42 -2.17 4.28
C ARG A 56 6.37 -2.20 5.47
N LEU A 57 5.83 -2.25 6.69
CA LEU A 57 6.63 -2.29 7.92
C LEU A 57 7.49 -3.56 7.97
N THR A 58 6.92 -4.72 7.63
CA THR A 58 7.70 -5.97 7.52
C THR A 58 8.79 -5.86 6.46
N TRP A 59 8.50 -5.28 5.29
CA TRP A 59 9.47 -5.12 4.20
C TRP A 59 10.68 -4.28 4.60
N VAL A 60 10.45 -3.18 5.33
CA VAL A 60 11.54 -2.34 5.85
C VAL A 60 12.20 -2.95 7.09
N GLY A 61 11.98 -4.24 7.36
CA GLY A 61 12.65 -5.00 8.41
C GLY A 61 12.16 -4.67 9.81
N ILE A 62 10.97 -4.08 9.93
CA ILE A 62 10.37 -3.81 11.23
C ILE A 62 9.55 -5.04 11.62
N ASN A 63 10.07 -5.77 12.61
CA ASN A 63 9.29 -6.80 13.27
C ASN A 63 8.41 -6.11 14.33
N LEU A 64 7.08 -6.15 14.18
CA LEU A 64 6.17 -5.60 15.18
C LEU A 64 6.18 -6.40 16.51
N ALA A 65 6.66 -7.64 16.48
CA ALA A 65 6.72 -8.53 17.64
C ALA A 65 8.08 -8.50 18.38
N GLU A 66 9.12 -7.91 17.79
CA GLU A 66 10.46 -7.86 18.38
C GLU A 66 10.99 -6.42 18.40
N PRO A 67 11.85 -6.04 19.37
CA PRO A 67 12.47 -4.73 19.36
C PRO A 67 13.24 -4.50 18.06
N ALA A 68 13.12 -3.29 17.49
CA ALA A 68 13.70 -2.94 16.20
C ALA A 68 15.21 -3.27 16.16
N ASP A 69 15.62 -4.08 15.18
CA ASP A 69 17.03 -4.38 14.94
C ASP A 69 17.70 -3.15 14.32
N THR A 70 18.22 -2.28 15.17
CA THR A 70 18.92 -1.04 14.79
C THR A 70 20.21 -1.28 14.02
N LYS A 71 20.71 -2.52 13.94
CA LYS A 71 21.94 -2.84 13.18
C LYS A 71 21.69 -2.88 11.68
N ARG A 72 20.47 -3.20 11.23
CA ARG A 72 20.11 -3.27 9.81
C ARG A 72 19.87 -1.89 9.19
N TYR A 73 19.50 -0.90 10.01
CA TYR A 73 19.25 0.49 9.57
C TYR A 73 19.93 1.47 10.55
N PRO A 74 21.25 1.69 10.41
CA PRO A 74 22.04 2.46 11.37
C PRO A 74 21.70 3.97 11.43
N ASN A 75 21.00 4.50 10.43
CA ASN A 75 20.49 5.87 10.38
C ASN A 75 18.96 5.94 10.55
N GLY A 76 18.35 4.88 11.08
CA GLY A 76 16.91 4.84 11.33
C GLY A 76 16.53 5.86 12.38
N PHE A 77 16.10 7.05 11.94
CA PHE A 77 15.12 7.86 12.66
C PHE A 77 14.09 6.91 13.30
N ASP A 78 13.83 7.04 14.60
CA ASP A 78 13.20 6.00 15.45
C ASP A 78 12.06 5.29 14.69
N ILE A 79 12.30 4.01 14.40
CA ILE A 79 11.39 3.16 13.64
C ILE A 79 9.99 3.15 14.27
N LYS A 80 9.90 3.23 15.59
CA LYS A 80 8.62 3.33 16.31
C LYS A 80 7.92 4.65 16.01
N GLN A 81 8.69 5.73 15.96
CA GLN A 81 8.17 7.05 15.59
C GLN A 81 7.69 7.07 14.14
N LYS A 82 8.39 6.41 13.20
CA LYS A 82 7.92 6.26 11.81
C LYS A 82 6.63 5.46 11.72
N ILE A 83 6.52 4.34 12.44
CA ILE A 83 5.27 3.54 12.50
C ILE A 83 4.13 4.37 13.04
N GLN A 84 4.38 5.07 14.15
CA GLN A 84 3.37 5.88 14.81
C GLN A 84 2.88 6.98 13.87
N LEU A 85 3.79 7.67 13.19
CA LEU A 85 3.45 8.69 12.19
C LEU A 85 2.70 8.09 10.99
N ASP A 86 3.15 6.96 10.44
CA ASP A 86 2.49 6.31 9.30
C ASP A 86 1.07 5.80 9.68
N PHE A 87 0.88 5.36 10.92
CA PHE A 87 -0.41 4.94 11.45
C PHE A 87 -1.34 6.14 11.73
N GLU A 88 -0.82 7.21 12.32
CA GLU A 88 -1.54 8.46 12.52
C GLU A 88 -1.97 9.09 11.19
N GLU A 89 -1.07 9.11 10.20
CA GLU A 89 -1.35 9.58 8.85
C GLU A 89 -2.44 8.73 8.18
N LEU A 90 -2.32 7.40 8.20
CA LEU A 90 -3.34 6.52 7.65
C LEU A 90 -4.70 6.71 8.37
N THR A 91 -4.69 6.83 9.69
CA THR A 91 -5.91 7.05 10.48
C THR A 91 -6.53 8.40 10.15
N SER A 92 -5.73 9.45 10.00
CA SER A 92 -6.19 10.78 9.59
C SER A 92 -6.78 10.78 8.19
N ILE A 93 -6.14 10.07 7.25
CA ILE A 93 -6.63 9.93 5.88
C ILE A 93 -7.96 9.18 5.85
N LEU A 94 -8.07 8.08 6.59
CA LEU A 94 -9.29 7.26 6.64
C LEU A 94 -10.43 7.92 7.43
N ALA A 95 -10.12 8.84 8.35
CA ALA A 95 -11.13 9.59 9.10
C ALA A 95 -11.60 10.86 8.38
N ASP A 96 -10.94 11.24 7.29
CA ASP A 96 -11.34 12.35 6.43
C ASP A 96 -12.17 11.81 5.26
N ASP A 97 -13.49 11.85 5.41
CA ASP A 97 -14.43 11.38 4.40
C ASP A 97 -14.26 12.14 3.07
N GLU A 98 -13.77 13.39 3.10
CA GLU A 98 -13.53 14.23 1.92
C GLU A 98 -12.17 13.93 1.26
N HIS A 99 -11.31 13.12 1.89
CA HIS A 99 -10.01 12.79 1.33
C HIS A 99 -10.18 12.04 -0.01
N PRO A 100 -9.38 12.33 -1.05
CA PRO A 100 -9.53 11.72 -2.38
C PRO A 100 -9.54 10.20 -2.40
N TRP A 101 -8.97 9.55 -1.38
CA TRP A 101 -8.95 8.09 -1.26
C TRP A 101 -10.25 7.52 -0.66
N CYS A 102 -10.97 8.31 0.14
CA CYS A 102 -12.29 7.98 0.67
C CYS A 102 -13.41 8.27 -0.34
N GLN A 103 -13.12 9.12 -1.34
CA GLN A 103 -14.03 9.48 -2.44
C GLN A 103 -14.02 8.46 -3.60
N LEU A 104 -13.10 7.50 -3.60
CA LEU A 104 -13.08 6.44 -4.60
C LEU A 104 -13.99 5.30 -4.16
N ASP A 105 -14.96 4.95 -5.01
CA ASP A 105 -15.76 3.75 -4.78
C ASP A 105 -14.86 2.52 -4.64
N TRP A 106 -15.12 1.73 -3.59
CA TRP A 106 -14.41 0.47 -3.41
C TRP A 106 -14.70 -0.49 -4.56
N GLN A 107 -15.90 -0.42 -5.15
CA GLN A 107 -16.31 -1.25 -6.28
C GLN A 107 -15.82 -0.63 -7.59
N ILE A 108 -15.22 -1.48 -8.43
CA ILE A 108 -14.62 -1.11 -9.71
C ILE A 108 -15.43 -1.87 -10.74
N ASP A 109 -16.29 -1.20 -11.48
CA ASP A 109 -17.02 -1.82 -12.58
C ASP A 109 -16.07 -2.04 -13.78
N LEU A 110 -16.24 -3.17 -14.48
CA LEU A 110 -15.47 -3.53 -15.68
C LEU A 110 -16.27 -3.23 -16.95
#